data_AF-A0A6J3G645-F1
#
_entry.id   AF-A0A6J3G645-F1
#
_cell.length_a   1.000
_cell.length_b   1.000
_cell.length_c   1.000
_cell.angle_alpha   90.00
_cell.angle_beta   90.00
_cell.angle_gamma   90.00
#
_symmetry.space_group_name_H-M   'P 1'
#
loop_
_entity.id
_entity.type
_entity.pdbx_description
1 polymer ?
#
loop_
_entity_poly.entity_id
_entity_poly.type
_entity_poly.pdbx_seq_one_letter_code
_entity_poly.pdbx_strand_id
1 'polypeptide(L)'
;MPEVRSFRQDLTRWKKQQQPVRRTVSQICPPPRRPLTVADIRPGMENERLGVVRDSMFQNPLIVKAELGKPRERSCSLPGINFNYGLYIRGLDGGVPEAIGSWNVFKQQPTCPQELTRNYIAMNRGAVKAGLVTARENFLYRQLNDIRISDQDDRHLKKEPSLPPNMTFGIRARPSTPFFDLLQHRYLQLWVQEQKAAQKAIKLEKKQKVILGKLYETRSSQLRKYKPPVKLDTLWHMPHFQKQGMTLDRRLKMK
;
A
#
# COMPACT_ATOMS: atom_id res chain seq x y z
N MET A 1 -23.85 -36.01 -48.36
CA MET A 1 -24.83 -35.41 -47.43
C MET A 1 -24.54 -35.89 -46.02
N PRO A 2 -23.89 -35.07 -45.18
CA PRO A 2 -23.92 -35.22 -43.73
C PRO A 2 -24.59 -34.02 -43.05
N GLU A 3 -25.37 -34.31 -42.01
CA GLU A 3 -26.23 -33.37 -41.30
C GLU A 3 -25.45 -32.37 -40.44
N VAL A 4 -25.77 -31.09 -40.60
CA VAL A 4 -25.26 -29.98 -39.80
C VAL A 4 -25.97 -29.98 -38.46
N ARG A 5 -25.26 -30.37 -37.40
CA ARG A 5 -25.74 -30.24 -36.01
C ARG A 5 -25.88 -28.76 -35.65
N SER A 6 -27.12 -28.30 -35.52
CA SER A 6 -27.45 -26.97 -35.04
C SER A 6 -27.07 -26.80 -33.56
N PHE A 7 -26.06 -26.00 -33.28
CA PHE A 7 -25.81 -25.41 -31.97
C PHE A 7 -26.93 -24.38 -31.69
N ARG A 8 -28.03 -24.82 -31.08
CA ARG A 8 -28.98 -23.89 -30.46
C ARG A 8 -28.50 -23.61 -29.04
N GLN A 9 -27.98 -22.40 -28.87
CA GLN A 9 -27.59 -21.83 -27.60
C GLN A 9 -28.84 -21.58 -26.75
N ASP A 10 -28.95 -22.28 -25.62
CA ASP A 10 -29.89 -21.96 -24.55
C ASP A 10 -29.44 -20.68 -23.82
N LEU A 11 -29.72 -19.53 -24.42
CA LEU A 11 -29.49 -18.20 -23.85
C LEU A 11 -30.72 -17.70 -23.07
N THR A 12 -31.27 -18.50 -22.17
CA THR A 12 -32.29 -18.02 -21.21
C THR A 12 -32.11 -18.68 -19.84
N ARG A 13 -30.97 -18.43 -19.21
CA ARG A 13 -30.82 -18.66 -17.75
C ARG A 13 -30.17 -17.46 -17.10
N TRP A 14 -30.86 -16.32 -17.17
CA TRP A 14 -30.62 -15.21 -16.25
C TRP A 14 -30.97 -15.70 -14.85
N LYS A 15 -29.95 -16.19 -14.11
CA LYS A 15 -30.05 -16.35 -12.66
C LYS A 15 -30.35 -14.95 -12.10
N LYS A 16 -31.59 -14.72 -11.69
CA LYS A 16 -31.92 -13.66 -10.72
C LYS A 16 -31.00 -13.89 -9.53
N GLN A 17 -29.92 -13.13 -9.43
CA GLN A 17 -29.17 -13.00 -8.18
C GLN A 17 -30.17 -12.45 -7.18
N GLN A 18 -30.66 -13.32 -6.28
CA GLN A 18 -31.49 -12.87 -5.19
C GLN A 18 -30.63 -11.90 -4.38
N GLN A 19 -31.07 -10.64 -4.30
CA GLN A 19 -30.44 -9.67 -3.42
C GLN A 19 -30.41 -10.27 -2.00
N PRO A 20 -29.32 -10.08 -1.24
CA PRO A 20 -29.29 -10.54 0.14
C PRO A 20 -30.45 -9.86 0.88
N VAL A 21 -31.44 -10.67 1.27
CA VAL A 21 -32.59 -10.22 2.04
C VAL A 21 -32.05 -9.73 3.37
N ARG A 22 -31.80 -8.41 3.48
CA ARG A 22 -31.45 -7.77 4.74
C ARG A 22 -32.62 -8.04 5.68
N ARG A 23 -32.35 -8.79 6.75
CA ARG A 23 -33.35 -9.06 7.78
C ARG A 23 -33.80 -7.73 8.37
N THR A 24 -35.10 -7.50 8.39
CA THR A 24 -35.68 -6.41 9.17
C THR A 24 -35.43 -6.66 10.64
N VAL A 25 -35.23 -5.61 11.43
CA VAL A 25 -34.94 -5.65 12.89
C VAL A 25 -35.92 -6.56 13.66
N SER A 26 -37.14 -6.73 13.14
CA SER A 26 -38.18 -7.65 13.64
C SER A 26 -37.82 -9.14 13.62
N GLN A 27 -36.75 -9.56 12.94
CA GLN A 27 -36.26 -10.95 12.96
C GLN A 27 -35.13 -11.17 13.99
N ILE A 28 -34.55 -10.09 14.52
CA ILE A 28 -33.44 -10.14 15.48
C ILE A 28 -33.95 -9.98 16.91
N CYS A 29 -35.02 -9.19 17.08
CA CYS A 29 -35.67 -9.02 18.37
C CYS A 29 -37.06 -9.65 18.34
N PRO A 30 -37.47 -10.40 19.41
CA PRO A 30 -38.86 -10.78 19.55
C PRO A 30 -39.74 -9.52 19.47
N PRO A 31 -40.96 -9.61 18.94
CA PRO A 31 -41.88 -8.47 18.91
C PRO A 31 -42.05 -7.91 20.33
N PRO A 32 -42.20 -6.59 20.48
CA PRO A 32 -42.39 -5.98 21.78
C PRO A 32 -43.55 -6.67 22.51
N ARG A 33 -43.30 -7.10 23.75
CA ARG A 33 -44.29 -7.82 24.54
C ARG A 33 -45.44 -6.87 24.84
N ARG A 34 -46.66 -7.26 24.45
CA ARG A 34 -47.87 -6.52 24.84
C ARG A 34 -48.22 -6.83 26.29
N PRO A 35 -48.75 -5.86 27.05
CA PRO A 35 -49.29 -6.13 28.37
C PRO A 35 -50.40 -7.19 28.33
N LEU A 36 -50.58 -7.93 29.42
CA LEU A 36 -51.74 -8.82 29.56
C LEU A 36 -53.05 -8.02 29.56
N THR A 37 -54.04 -8.58 28.88
CA THR A 37 -55.41 -8.05 28.83
C THR A 37 -56.38 -9.03 29.49
N VAL A 38 -57.63 -8.62 29.74
CA VAL A 38 -58.65 -9.46 30.39
C VAL A 38 -58.83 -10.80 29.65
N ALA A 39 -58.71 -10.80 28.32
CA ALA A 39 -58.85 -11.99 27.48
C ALA A 39 -57.72 -13.02 27.65
N ASP A 40 -56.55 -12.62 28.16
CA ASP A 40 -55.38 -13.49 28.30
C ASP A 40 -55.33 -14.21 29.66
N ILE A 41 -56.29 -13.92 30.55
CA ILE A 41 -56.35 -14.44 31.93
C ILE A 41 -56.87 -15.87 31.94
N ARG A 42 -56.21 -16.73 32.70
CA ARG A 42 -56.64 -18.11 32.94
C ARG A 42 -57.35 -18.22 34.29
N PRO A 43 -58.28 -19.17 34.44
CA PRO A 43 -58.90 -19.47 35.72
C PRO A 43 -57.82 -19.76 36.78
N GLY A 44 -57.79 -18.96 37.85
CA GLY A 44 -56.80 -19.04 38.94
C GLY A 44 -55.74 -17.93 38.96
N MET A 45 -55.60 -17.14 37.89
CA MET A 45 -54.68 -16.00 37.82
C MET A 45 -55.25 -14.70 38.42
N GLU A 46 -56.56 -14.61 38.56
CA GLU A 46 -57.24 -13.45 39.13
C GLU A 46 -57.66 -13.70 40.59
N ASN A 47 -57.84 -12.61 41.33
CA ASN A 47 -58.36 -12.66 42.69
C ASN A 47 -59.87 -12.43 42.64
N GLU A 48 -60.62 -13.03 43.57
CA GLU A 48 -62.03 -12.71 43.78
C GLU A 48 -62.15 -11.22 44.15
N ARG A 49 -62.85 -10.47 43.30
CA ARG A 49 -62.95 -9.01 43.40
C ARG A 49 -64.35 -8.54 43.03
N LEU A 50 -64.78 -7.48 43.69
CA LEU A 50 -66.04 -6.81 43.40
C LEU A 50 -65.78 -5.64 42.44
N GLY A 51 -66.62 -5.51 41.41
CA GLY A 51 -66.60 -4.39 40.45
C GLY A 51 -66.04 -4.74 39.07
N VAL A 52 -65.94 -3.71 38.21
CA VAL A 52 -65.52 -3.86 36.81
C VAL A 52 -63.99 -3.98 36.71
N VAL A 53 -63.54 -5.09 36.14
CA VAL A 53 -62.14 -5.38 35.88
C VAL A 53 -61.64 -4.59 34.66
N ARG A 54 -60.49 -3.91 34.79
CA ARG A 54 -59.86 -3.10 33.71
C ARG A 54 -58.55 -3.73 33.23
N ASP A 55 -58.22 -3.56 31.96
CA ASP A 55 -56.97 -4.08 31.38
C ASP A 55 -55.70 -3.55 32.08
N SER A 56 -55.71 -2.29 32.52
CA SER A 56 -54.56 -1.69 33.22
C SER A 56 -54.20 -2.41 34.53
N MET A 57 -55.16 -3.09 35.16
CA MET A 57 -54.92 -3.84 36.39
C MET A 57 -53.98 -5.03 36.17
N PHE A 58 -53.98 -5.61 34.97
CA PHE A 58 -53.14 -6.77 34.61
C PHE A 58 -51.75 -6.38 34.13
N GLN A 59 -51.49 -5.08 33.97
CA GLN A 59 -50.14 -4.57 33.71
C GLN A 59 -49.26 -4.64 34.97
N ASN A 60 -49.87 -4.57 36.15
CA ASN A 60 -49.16 -4.63 37.43
C ASN A 60 -49.01 -6.09 37.92
N PRO A 61 -47.78 -6.61 38.00
CA PRO A 61 -47.54 -8.00 38.39
C PRO A 61 -47.89 -8.31 39.85
N LEU A 62 -48.08 -7.30 40.72
CA LEU A 62 -48.49 -7.47 42.12
C LEU A 62 -49.99 -7.73 42.27
N ILE A 63 -50.77 -7.32 41.27
CA ILE A 63 -52.22 -7.45 41.26
C ILE A 63 -52.65 -8.84 40.75
N VAL A 64 -51.85 -9.46 39.87
CA VAL A 64 -52.08 -10.82 39.35
C VAL A 64 -51.74 -11.84 40.43
N LYS A 65 -52.63 -12.80 40.64
CA LYS A 65 -52.45 -13.88 41.62
C LYS A 65 -51.35 -14.82 41.14
N ALA A 66 -50.43 -15.17 42.03
CA ALA A 66 -49.42 -16.18 41.74
C ALA A 66 -50.04 -17.58 41.87
N GLU A 67 -49.98 -18.37 40.80
CA GLU A 67 -50.47 -19.75 40.81
C GLU A 67 -49.50 -20.66 41.57
N LEU A 68 -50.02 -21.50 42.46
CA LEU A 68 -49.20 -22.48 43.19
C LEU A 68 -48.59 -23.50 42.23
N GLY A 69 -47.30 -23.77 42.40
CA GLY A 69 -46.56 -24.73 41.57
C GLY A 69 -46.16 -24.22 40.17
N LYS A 70 -46.50 -22.97 39.82
CA LYS A 70 -46.03 -22.34 38.57
C LYS A 70 -45.15 -21.13 38.83
N PRO A 71 -44.19 -20.83 37.94
CA PRO A 71 -43.45 -19.58 38.01
C PRO A 71 -44.39 -18.38 37.90
N ARG A 72 -44.07 -17.31 38.64
CA ARG A 72 -44.85 -16.07 38.60
C ARG A 72 -44.81 -15.44 37.20
N GLU A 73 -45.99 -15.20 36.64
CA GLU A 73 -46.12 -14.54 35.34
C GLU A 73 -45.80 -13.04 35.43
N ARG A 74 -45.19 -12.48 34.38
CA ARG A 74 -44.77 -11.08 34.33
C ARG A 74 -45.70 -10.24 33.45
N SER A 75 -46.98 -10.10 33.81
CA SER A 75 -47.95 -9.13 33.24
C SER A 75 -47.87 -8.83 31.73
N CYS A 76 -47.37 -9.76 30.92
CA CYS A 76 -47.09 -9.61 29.50
C CYS A 76 -47.53 -10.86 28.77
N SER A 77 -48.21 -10.67 27.63
CA SER A 77 -48.58 -11.77 26.75
C SER A 77 -47.34 -12.32 26.06
N LEU A 78 -47.13 -13.63 26.17
CA LEU A 78 -46.06 -14.32 25.47
C LEU A 78 -46.50 -14.69 24.05
N PRO A 79 -45.59 -14.63 23.07
CA PRO A 79 -45.80 -15.25 21.77
C PRO A 79 -46.27 -16.70 21.93
N GLY A 80 -47.18 -17.13 21.04
CA GLY A 80 -47.81 -18.45 21.10
C GLY A 80 -46.82 -19.62 20.99
N ILE A 81 -47.33 -20.85 21.15
CA ILE A 81 -46.53 -22.08 21.26
C ILE A 81 -45.59 -22.33 20.06
N ASN A 82 -45.92 -21.78 18.88
CA ASN A 82 -45.12 -21.92 17.66
C ASN A 82 -43.93 -20.95 17.58
N PHE A 83 -43.74 -20.10 18.60
CA PHE A 83 -42.64 -19.13 18.64
C PHE A 83 -41.41 -19.74 19.32
N ASN A 84 -40.32 -19.80 18.56
CA ASN A 84 -39.02 -20.22 19.08
C ASN A 84 -38.29 -19.02 19.69
N TYR A 85 -38.02 -19.09 20.99
CA TYR A 85 -37.22 -18.09 21.69
C TYR A 85 -35.72 -18.29 21.40
N GLY A 86 -34.98 -17.18 21.41
CA GLY A 86 -33.53 -17.18 21.19
C GLY A 86 -33.14 -16.68 19.80
N LEU A 87 -31.84 -16.46 19.62
CA LEU A 87 -31.29 -15.98 18.34
C LEU A 87 -31.05 -17.18 17.43
N TYR A 88 -31.82 -17.27 16.34
CA TYR A 88 -31.55 -18.27 15.31
C TYR A 88 -30.48 -17.76 14.35
N ILE A 89 -29.24 -18.23 14.54
CA ILE A 89 -28.13 -17.96 13.63
C ILE A 89 -28.28 -18.87 12.41
N ARG A 90 -29.13 -18.50 11.45
CA ARG A 90 -29.02 -19.08 10.10
C ARG A 90 -27.70 -18.60 9.52
N GLY A 91 -26.80 -19.55 9.24
CA GLY A 91 -25.59 -19.30 8.45
C GLY A 91 -25.99 -18.70 7.12
N LEU A 92 -25.76 -17.40 6.95
CA LEU A 92 -25.97 -16.70 5.69
C LEU A 92 -24.77 -16.87 4.75
N ASP A 93 -23.69 -17.49 5.24
CA ASP A 93 -22.36 -17.43 4.65
C ASP A 93 -22.15 -18.43 3.50
N GLY A 94 -23.23 -18.97 2.91
CA GLY A 94 -23.18 -19.96 1.82
C GLY A 94 -22.45 -21.27 2.12
N GLY A 95 -21.92 -21.41 3.34
CA GLY A 95 -21.09 -22.52 3.77
C GLY A 95 -19.70 -22.55 3.13
N VAL A 96 -19.06 -23.71 3.25
CA VAL A 96 -17.73 -24.00 2.70
C VAL A 96 -17.58 -23.64 1.21
N PRO A 97 -18.54 -23.93 0.30
CA PRO A 97 -18.33 -23.64 -1.12
C PRO A 97 -18.27 -22.15 -1.44
N GLU A 98 -19.04 -21.30 -0.74
CA GLU A 98 -18.97 -19.84 -0.94
C GLU A 98 -17.67 -19.26 -0.37
N ALA A 99 -17.22 -19.78 0.78
CA ALA A 99 -15.94 -19.38 1.39
C ALA A 99 -14.71 -19.73 0.54
N ILE A 100 -14.71 -20.88 -0.14
CA ILE A 100 -13.62 -21.29 -1.03
C ILE A 100 -13.75 -20.65 -2.42
N GLY A 101 -14.98 -20.52 -2.93
CA GLY A 101 -15.24 -20.10 -4.31
C GLY A 101 -15.31 -18.59 -4.54
N SER A 102 -15.41 -17.78 -3.48
CA SER A 102 -15.50 -16.32 -3.61
C SER A 102 -14.39 -15.60 -2.84
N TRP A 103 -13.64 -14.75 -3.54
CA TRP A 103 -12.73 -13.81 -2.88
C TRP A 103 -13.56 -12.64 -2.37
N ASN A 104 -13.87 -12.63 -1.07
CA ASN A 104 -14.67 -11.57 -0.49
C ASN A 104 -13.79 -10.32 -0.30
N VAL A 105 -13.67 -9.49 -1.34
CA VAL A 105 -13.03 -8.19 -1.24
C VAL A 105 -13.94 -7.31 -0.40
N PHE A 106 -13.48 -6.94 0.80
CA PHE A 106 -14.21 -6.03 1.67
C PHE A 106 -14.51 -4.73 0.92
N LYS A 107 -15.75 -4.59 0.47
CA LYS A 107 -16.24 -3.33 -0.07
C LYS A 107 -16.63 -2.50 1.14
N GLN A 108 -15.86 -1.45 1.42
CA GLN A 108 -16.30 -0.41 2.34
C GLN A 108 -17.72 -0.04 1.92
N GLN A 109 -18.70 -0.31 2.80
CA GLN A 109 -20.05 0.18 2.55
C GLN A 109 -19.90 1.70 2.40
N PRO A 110 -20.51 2.31 1.37
CA PRO A 110 -20.51 3.76 1.29
C PRO A 110 -21.15 4.25 2.59
N THR A 111 -20.34 4.88 3.44
CA THR A 111 -20.80 5.52 4.68
C THR A 111 -22.04 6.32 4.30
N CYS A 112 -23.16 6.07 4.97
CA CYS A 112 -24.37 6.80 4.62
C CYS A 112 -24.03 8.29 4.74
N PRO A 113 -24.37 9.15 3.77
CA PRO A 113 -24.04 10.56 3.86
C PRO A 113 -24.53 11.15 5.19
N GLN A 114 -25.64 10.63 5.74
CA GLN A 114 -26.20 11.03 7.03
C GLN A 114 -25.36 10.66 8.27
N GLU A 115 -24.42 9.73 8.16
CA GLU A 115 -23.48 9.34 9.21
C GLU A 115 -22.20 10.20 9.20
N LEU A 116 -21.89 10.86 8.06
CA LEU A 116 -20.70 11.70 7.93
C LEU A 116 -20.80 12.98 8.76
N THR A 117 -19.67 13.37 9.37
CA THR A 117 -19.59 14.57 10.21
C THR A 117 -19.83 15.84 9.38
N ARG A 118 -20.63 16.77 9.92
CA ARG A 118 -20.93 18.05 9.26
C ARG A 118 -19.71 18.97 9.20
N ASN A 119 -19.50 19.61 8.05
CA ASN A 119 -18.41 20.57 7.87
C ASN A 119 -18.88 22.01 8.19
N TYR A 120 -18.89 22.35 9.47
CA TYR A 120 -19.32 23.70 9.92
C TYR A 120 -18.45 24.82 9.35
N ILE A 121 -17.17 24.58 9.08
CA ILE A 121 -16.26 25.60 8.53
C ILE A 121 -16.67 25.95 7.09
N ALA A 122 -16.91 24.93 6.26
CA ALA A 122 -17.38 25.14 4.89
C ALA A 122 -18.76 25.80 4.85
N MET A 123 -19.69 25.35 5.70
CA MET A 123 -21.03 25.97 5.81
C MET A 123 -20.94 27.44 6.22
N ASN A 124 -20.17 27.77 7.27
CA ASN A 124 -20.03 29.15 7.75
C ASN A 124 -19.35 30.03 6.70
N ARG A 125 -18.34 29.52 5.99
CA ARG A 125 -17.72 30.24 4.87
C ARG A 125 -18.73 30.52 3.75
N GLY A 126 -19.62 29.58 3.46
CA GLY A 126 -20.71 29.75 2.50
C GLY A 126 -21.72 30.80 2.95
N ALA A 127 -22.13 30.76 4.22
CA ALA A 127 -23.05 31.74 4.80
C ALA A 127 -22.48 33.16 4.74
N VAL A 128 -21.21 33.34 5.09
CA VAL A 128 -20.51 34.64 4.98
C VAL A 128 -20.44 35.09 3.52
N LYS A 129 -20.16 34.20 2.58
CA LYS A 129 -20.18 34.51 1.13
C LYS A 129 -21.57 34.92 0.64
N ALA A 130 -22.63 34.38 1.23
CA ALA A 130 -24.02 34.74 0.96
C ALA A 130 -24.47 36.03 1.68
N GLY A 131 -23.58 36.67 2.46
CA GLY A 131 -23.91 37.88 3.22
C GLY A 131 -24.70 37.63 4.51
N LEU A 132 -24.80 36.37 4.97
CA LEU A 132 -25.52 36.00 6.19
C LEU A 132 -24.59 36.13 7.40
N VAL A 133 -24.77 37.19 8.18
CA VAL A 133 -23.90 37.54 9.32
C VAL A 133 -24.60 37.24 10.65
N THR A 134 -25.92 37.21 10.69
CA THR A 134 -26.68 36.97 11.92
C THR A 134 -26.62 35.49 12.32
N ALA A 135 -26.64 35.21 13.63
CA ALA A 135 -26.64 33.84 14.15
C ALA A 135 -27.85 33.02 13.65
N ARG A 136 -29.04 33.65 13.59
CA ARG A 136 -30.27 33.01 13.12
C ARG A 136 -30.19 32.64 11.63
N GLU A 137 -29.63 33.54 10.82
CA GLU A 137 -29.42 33.30 9.39
C GLU A 137 -28.42 32.17 9.16
N ASN A 138 -27.32 32.16 9.92
CA ASN A 138 -26.34 31.07 9.88
C ASN A 138 -26.95 29.72 10.26
N PHE A 139 -27.85 29.68 11.25
CA PHE A 139 -28.57 28.48 11.62
C PHE A 139 -29.45 27.96 10.47
N LEU A 140 -30.24 28.85 9.86
CA LEU A 140 -31.09 28.52 8.70
C LEU A 140 -30.24 28.06 7.50
N TYR A 141 -29.12 28.74 7.25
CA TYR A 141 -28.20 28.37 6.18
C TYR A 141 -27.63 26.97 6.35
N ARG A 142 -27.25 26.58 7.58
CA ARG A 142 -26.76 25.22 7.89
C ARG A 142 -27.83 24.15 7.72
N GLN A 143 -29.10 24.49 7.97
CA GLN A 143 -30.21 23.57 7.79
C GLN A 143 -30.51 23.33 6.31
N LEU A 144 -30.38 24.37 5.47
CA LEU A 144 -30.61 24.29 4.03
C LEU A 144 -29.40 23.73 3.25
N ASN A 145 -28.17 23.98 3.73
CA ASN A 145 -26.93 23.60 3.06
C ASN A 145 -26.12 22.61 3.92
N ASP A 146 -26.49 21.32 3.88
CA ASP A 146 -25.82 20.25 4.63
C ASP A 146 -24.56 19.75 3.90
N ILE A 147 -23.44 20.44 4.08
CA ILE A 147 -22.11 20.03 3.59
C ILE A 147 -21.43 19.11 4.62
N ARG A 148 -21.00 17.91 4.19
CA ARG A 148 -20.39 16.91 5.07
C ARG A 148 -18.94 16.61 4.69
N ILE A 149 -18.13 16.26 5.69
CA ILE A 149 -16.73 15.88 5.51
C ILE A 149 -16.70 14.45 4.96
N SER A 150 -15.97 14.22 3.88
CA SER A 150 -15.81 12.87 3.35
C SER A 150 -14.77 12.10 4.18
N ASP A 151 -14.99 10.79 4.39
CA ASP A 151 -14.00 9.92 5.05
C ASP A 151 -12.67 9.79 4.27
N GLN A 152 -12.62 10.30 3.04
CA GLN A 152 -11.41 10.32 2.21
C GLN A 152 -10.51 11.52 2.54
N ASP A 153 -11.07 12.64 3.02
CA ASP A 153 -10.33 13.88 3.25
C ASP A 153 -9.36 13.78 4.43
N ASP A 154 -9.66 12.95 5.44
CA ASP A 154 -8.73 12.66 6.55
C ASP A 154 -7.48 11.89 6.10
N ARG A 155 -7.51 11.28 4.90
CA ARG A 155 -6.37 10.55 4.33
C ARG A 155 -5.38 11.48 3.63
N HIS A 156 -5.71 12.76 3.42
CA HIS A 156 -4.71 13.74 3.05
C HIS A 156 -3.83 14.01 4.27
N LEU A 157 -2.76 13.21 4.37
CA LEU A 157 -1.57 13.40 5.18
C LEU A 157 -1.46 14.87 5.57
N LYS A 158 -1.64 15.17 6.86
CA LYS A 158 -1.47 16.52 7.39
C LYS A 158 -0.14 17.03 6.86
N LYS A 159 -0.22 17.97 5.90
CA LYS A 159 0.95 18.62 5.34
C LYS A 159 1.69 19.18 6.55
N GLU A 160 2.92 18.74 6.76
CA GLU A 160 3.66 19.17 7.94
C GLU A 160 3.64 20.70 8.00
N PRO A 161 3.37 21.29 9.17
CA PRO A 161 3.25 22.73 9.27
C PRO A 161 4.52 23.37 8.72
N SER A 162 4.36 24.27 7.75
CA SER A 162 5.47 24.98 7.13
C SER A 162 6.15 25.85 8.18
N LEU A 163 7.30 25.41 8.68
CA LEU A 163 8.07 26.17 9.66
C LEU A 163 8.76 27.36 8.99
N PRO A 164 8.87 28.51 9.67
CA PRO A 164 9.55 29.68 9.12
C PRO A 164 11.06 29.40 8.90
N PRO A 165 11.70 30.00 7.88
CA PRO A 165 13.10 29.73 7.53
C PRO A 165 14.11 29.99 8.66
N ASN A 166 13.79 30.89 9.59
CA ASN A 166 14.67 31.33 10.68
C ASN A 166 14.49 30.58 12.01
N MET A 167 13.76 29.45 12.03
CA MET A 167 13.58 28.70 13.26
C MET A 167 14.86 27.91 13.63
N THR A 168 15.52 28.28 14.73
CA THR A 168 16.81 27.71 15.17
C THR A 168 16.67 26.51 16.12
N PHE A 169 15.50 26.32 16.73
CA PHE A 169 15.28 25.29 17.74
C PHE A 169 14.61 24.04 17.15
N GLY A 170 15.05 22.85 17.60
CA GLY A 170 14.53 21.56 17.18
C GLY A 170 15.38 20.89 16.09
N ILE A 171 15.94 19.71 16.40
CA ILE A 171 16.59 18.86 15.41
C ILE A 171 15.49 18.28 14.53
N ARG A 172 15.52 18.56 13.22
CA ARG A 172 14.61 17.92 12.27
C ARG A 172 14.82 16.42 12.34
N ALA A 173 13.72 15.65 12.39
CA ALA A 173 13.81 14.22 12.24
C ALA A 173 14.61 13.91 10.97
N ARG A 174 15.64 13.07 11.09
CA ARG A 174 16.38 12.58 9.92
C ARG A 174 15.33 11.99 8.97
N PRO A 175 15.24 12.45 7.71
CA PRO A 175 14.31 11.84 6.77
C PRO A 175 14.59 10.34 6.74
N SER A 176 13.53 9.53 6.70
CA SER A 176 13.69 8.09 6.51
C SER A 176 14.58 7.85 5.29
N THR A 177 15.36 6.77 5.31
CA THR A 177 16.10 6.32 4.13
C THR A 177 15.10 6.30 2.96
N PRO A 178 15.32 7.09 1.90
CA PRO A 178 14.34 7.25 0.84
C PRO A 178 14.09 5.88 0.22
N PHE A 179 12.90 5.32 0.48
CA PHE A 179 12.54 3.95 0.07
C PHE A 179 12.71 3.73 -1.44
N PHE A 180 12.57 4.81 -2.21
CA PHE A 180 12.80 4.82 -3.64
C PHE A 180 14.24 4.47 -4.02
N ASP A 181 15.25 4.92 -3.28
CA ASP A 181 16.66 4.58 -3.55
C ASP A 181 16.94 3.08 -3.28
N LEU A 182 16.16 2.44 -2.40
CA LEU A 182 16.21 0.99 -2.18
C LEU A 182 15.60 0.24 -3.37
N LEU A 183 14.42 0.65 -3.85
CA LEU A 183 13.77 0.06 -5.02
C LEU A 183 14.60 0.22 -6.30
N GLN A 184 15.28 1.36 -6.45
CA GLN A 184 16.16 1.63 -7.58
C GLN A 184 17.56 1.01 -7.45
N HIS A 185 17.84 0.28 -6.37
CA HIS A 185 19.15 -0.28 -6.05
C HIS A 185 20.29 0.74 -6.10
N ARG A 186 20.01 1.99 -5.74
CA ARG A 186 20.97 3.10 -5.86
C ARG A 186 22.21 2.90 -5.00
N TYR A 187 22.04 2.31 -3.81
CA TYR A 187 23.15 1.96 -2.92
C TYR A 187 24.07 0.88 -3.50
N LEU A 188 23.51 -0.09 -4.22
CA LEU A 188 24.31 -1.08 -4.95
C LEU A 188 25.14 -0.40 -6.04
N GLN A 189 24.55 0.53 -6.79
CA GLN A 189 25.25 1.29 -7.82
C GLN A 189 26.40 2.13 -7.24
N LEU A 190 26.15 2.83 -6.12
CA LEU A 190 27.18 3.59 -5.41
C LEU A 190 28.33 2.69 -4.96
N TRP A 191 28.02 1.54 -4.36
CA TRP A 191 29.03 0.57 -3.94
C TRP A 191 29.86 0.03 -5.12
N VAL A 192 29.22 -0.32 -6.24
CA VAL A 192 29.94 -0.75 -7.45
C VAL A 192 30.84 0.36 -7.99
N GLN A 193 30.40 1.62 -7.95
CA GLN A 193 31.21 2.77 -8.36
C GLN A 193 32.42 2.96 -7.45
N GLU A 194 32.24 2.90 -6.14
CA GLU A 194 33.33 2.96 -5.16
C GLU A 194 34.34 1.84 -5.37
N GLN A 195 33.89 0.60 -5.59
CA GLN A 195 34.78 -0.53 -5.87
C GLN A 195 35.58 -0.32 -7.16
N LYS A 196 34.94 0.16 -8.24
CA LYS A 196 35.62 0.50 -9.50
C LYS A 196 36.64 1.62 -9.30
N ALA A 197 36.32 2.64 -8.51
CA ALA A 197 37.22 3.74 -8.21
C ALA A 197 38.44 3.27 -7.41
N ALA A 198 38.22 2.45 -6.37
CA ALA A 198 39.28 1.87 -5.57
C ALA A 198 40.23 1.00 -6.41
N GLN A 199 39.69 0.13 -7.27
CA GLN A 199 40.49 -0.68 -8.19
C GLN A 199 41.30 0.16 -9.18
N LYS A 200 40.72 1.25 -9.71
CA LYS A 200 41.44 2.20 -10.58
C LYS A 200 42.58 2.87 -9.82
N ALA A 201 42.35 3.32 -8.59
CA ALA A 201 43.38 3.94 -7.75
C ALA A 201 44.55 2.96 -7.48
N ILE A 202 44.26 1.72 -7.09
CA ILE A 202 45.28 0.68 -6.88
C ILE A 202 46.08 0.41 -8.17
N LYS A 203 45.42 0.36 -9.33
CA LYS A 203 46.11 0.18 -10.62
C LYS A 203 47.04 1.36 -10.94
N LEU A 204 46.62 2.59 -10.66
CA LEU A 204 47.45 3.78 -10.87
C LEU A 204 48.66 3.78 -9.93
N GLU A 205 48.46 3.46 -8.65
CA GLU A 205 49.55 3.35 -7.68
C GLU A 205 50.57 2.28 -8.08
N LYS A 206 50.10 1.10 -8.53
CA LYS A 206 50.98 0.04 -9.05
C LYS A 206 51.75 0.50 -10.29
N LYS A 207 51.12 1.19 -11.24
CA LYS A 207 51.81 1.77 -12.41
C LYS A 207 52.89 2.78 -11.97
N GLN A 208 52.57 3.65 -11.03
CA GLN A 208 53.53 4.64 -10.50
C GLN A 208 54.72 3.97 -9.82
N LYS A 209 54.48 2.92 -9.01
CA LYS A 209 55.54 2.10 -8.39
C LYS A 209 56.40 1.38 -9.42
N VAL A 210 55.82 0.86 -10.51
CA VAL A 210 56.59 0.26 -11.62
C VAL A 210 57.43 1.30 -12.34
N ILE A 211 56.93 2.52 -12.54
CA ILE A 211 57.69 3.62 -13.15
C ILE A 211 58.86 4.03 -12.25
N LEU A 212 58.65 4.16 -10.94
CA LEU A 212 59.71 4.44 -9.96
C LEU A 212 60.72 3.28 -9.83
N GLY A 213 60.25 2.04 -9.99
CA GLY A 213 61.09 0.84 -9.99
C GLY A 213 61.92 0.64 -11.26
N LYS A 214 61.68 1.40 -12.34
CA LYS A 214 62.64 1.52 -13.44
C LYS A 214 63.84 2.29 -12.90
N LEU A 215 64.85 1.57 -12.43
CA LEU A 215 66.15 2.11 -12.06
C LEU A 215 66.66 3.00 -13.20
N TYR A 216 66.69 4.31 -12.97
CA TYR A 216 67.27 5.25 -13.92
C TYR A 216 68.76 4.93 -14.07
N GLU A 217 69.25 4.94 -15.31
CA GLU A 217 70.67 4.71 -15.55
C GLU A 217 71.46 5.87 -14.95
N THR A 218 72.27 5.57 -13.93
CA THR A 218 73.19 6.53 -13.34
C THR A 218 74.38 6.74 -14.29
N ARG A 219 75.08 7.88 -14.15
CA ARG A 219 76.27 8.20 -14.97
C ARG A 219 77.30 7.06 -14.98
N SER A 220 77.43 6.32 -13.87
CA SER A 220 78.33 5.17 -13.76
C SER A 220 77.87 3.94 -14.57
N SER A 221 76.56 3.65 -14.65
CA SER A 221 76.07 2.54 -15.48
C SER A 221 76.19 2.86 -16.98
N GLN A 222 75.98 4.12 -17.36
CA GLN A 222 76.20 4.60 -18.73
C GLN A 222 77.67 4.46 -19.15
N LEU A 223 78.62 4.84 -18.28
CA LEU A 223 80.06 4.68 -18.53
C LEU A 223 80.49 3.20 -18.66
N ARG A 224 79.85 2.27 -17.93
CA ARG A 224 80.11 0.82 -18.08
C ARG A 224 79.66 0.27 -19.43
N LYS A 225 78.57 0.80 -20.00
CA LYS A 225 78.03 0.36 -21.29
C LYS A 225 78.77 0.98 -22.47
N TYR A 226 79.36 2.15 -22.28
CA TYR A 226 80.10 2.84 -23.33
C TYR A 226 81.41 2.11 -23.65
N LYS A 227 81.51 1.59 -24.89
CA LYS A 227 82.77 1.12 -25.45
C LYS A 227 83.31 2.22 -26.37
N PRO A 228 84.46 2.86 -26.05
CA PRO A 228 85.01 3.87 -26.93
C PRO A 228 85.32 3.25 -28.29
N PRO A 229 85.05 3.96 -29.41
CA PRO A 229 85.38 3.47 -30.74
C PRO A 229 86.89 3.27 -30.82
N VAL A 230 87.31 2.02 -31.01
CA VAL A 230 88.70 1.67 -31.26
C VAL A 230 89.03 2.18 -32.66
N LYS A 231 89.91 3.18 -32.77
CA LYS A 231 90.49 3.55 -34.05
C LYS A 231 91.31 2.34 -34.52
N LEU A 232 90.93 1.76 -35.64
CA LEU A 232 91.75 0.75 -36.31
C LEU A 232 92.90 1.51 -36.96
N ASP A 233 93.98 1.74 -36.22
CA ASP A 233 95.20 2.26 -36.81
C ASP A 233 95.61 1.32 -37.93
N THR A 234 95.90 1.88 -39.11
CA THR A 234 96.37 1.11 -40.26
C THR A 234 97.61 0.33 -39.85
N LEU A 235 97.50 -1.00 -39.85
CA LEU A 235 98.63 -1.90 -39.61
C LEU A 235 99.77 -1.51 -40.56
N TRP A 236 100.98 -1.39 -40.01
CA TRP A 236 102.15 -0.97 -40.76
C TRP A 236 102.34 -1.83 -42.02
N HIS A 237 102.44 -1.17 -43.19
CA HIS A 237 102.64 -1.83 -44.48
C HIS A 237 104.06 -1.61 -44.99
N MET A 238 104.70 -2.69 -45.46
CA MET A 238 106.07 -2.67 -45.95
C MET A 238 106.12 -2.03 -47.36
N PRO A 239 106.97 -1.01 -47.62
CA PRO A 239 106.96 -0.24 -48.88
C PRO A 239 107.21 -1.05 -50.16
N HIS A 240 107.92 -2.18 -50.04
CA HIS A 240 108.32 -3.00 -51.19
C HIS A 240 107.13 -3.67 -51.92
N PHE A 241 105.97 -3.78 -51.26
CA PHE A 241 104.79 -4.46 -51.81
C PHE A 241 103.69 -3.52 -52.36
N GLN A 242 103.97 -2.22 -52.50
CA GLN A 242 103.09 -1.30 -53.23
C GLN A 242 103.19 -1.57 -54.75
N LYS A 243 102.45 -2.58 -55.24
CA LYS A 243 102.40 -2.91 -56.68
C LYS A 243 101.85 -1.74 -57.50
N GLN A 244 102.64 -1.31 -58.48
CA GLN A 244 102.29 -0.33 -59.51
C GLN A 244 101.10 -0.83 -60.35
N GLY A 245 100.18 0.08 -60.67
CA GLY A 245 98.95 -0.21 -61.41
C GLY A 245 99.21 -0.83 -62.79
N MET A 246 98.49 -1.91 -63.10
CA MET A 246 98.51 -2.58 -64.40
C MET A 246 98.11 -1.59 -65.51
N THR A 247 99.07 -1.26 -66.36
CA THR A 247 98.84 -0.66 -67.68
C THR A 247 99.50 -1.58 -68.71
N LEU A 248 98.90 -1.70 -69.90
CA LEU A 248 99.18 -2.63 -71.04
C LEU A 248 98.35 -3.94 -70.94
N ASP A 249 97.55 -4.34 -71.93
CA ASP A 249 97.72 -4.20 -73.38
C ASP A 249 96.36 -4.27 -74.14
N ARG A 250 96.15 -3.37 -75.12
CA ARG A 250 95.08 -3.45 -76.13
C ARG A 250 95.71 -4.05 -77.39
N ARG A 251 95.26 -5.24 -77.84
CA ARG A 251 95.59 -5.74 -79.17
C ARG A 251 94.34 -6.18 -79.96
N LEU A 252 93.91 -5.25 -80.81
CA LEU A 252 93.43 -5.41 -82.19
C LEU A 252 92.87 -6.79 -82.62
N LYS A 253 91.58 -6.81 -82.98
CA LYS A 253 91.07 -7.61 -84.11
C LYS A 253 91.11 -6.73 -85.36
N MET A 254 91.86 -7.15 -86.37
CA MET A 254 91.71 -6.75 -87.78
C MET A 254 91.43 -8.03 -88.59
N LYS A 255 90.18 -8.14 -89.03
CA LYS A 255 89.77 -8.31 -90.42
C LYS A 255 88.69 -7.26 -90.68
#